data_AF-A0AAU5P0T3-F1
#
_entry.id   AF-A0AAU5P0T3-F1
#
_cell.length_a   1.000
_cell.length_b   1.000
_cell.length_c   1.000
_cell.angle_alpha   90.00
_cell.angle_beta   90.00
_cell.angle_gamma   90.00
#
_symmetry.space_group_name_H-M   'P 1'
#
loop_
_entity.id
_entity.type
_entity.pdbx_description
1 polymer ?
#
loop_
_entity_poly.entity_id
_entity_poly.type
_entity_poly.pdbx_seq_one_letter_code
_entity_poly.pdbx_strand_id
1 'polypeptide(L)'
;MEEVSGFTTLLPRSHIARLEVEAALDQMFATGSPHIADIELLGHGIGHAMGKRGGLHIRSGSVDVTDKTREAWPEGPAAFDLMLANANAHLERSVLRGPTDAEVPDLQANGWDPTVAKRIAEKRAEAEHQQAERLDNDPPYWHRLRDVVRVRYMTIEIIETLVQALVDRGRDLDEVATSRESIRAFTDSMPSADVHTTLVETAHRNRQRSWEPNDIFDIDALSIAVPYCDVVVTERYASHVLGAAHLPQGMKTDVFPRLKDLTEWLDRQ
;
A
#
# COMPACT_ATOMS: atom_id res chain seq x y z
N MET A 1 6.64 -11.15 13.54
CA MET A 1 6.14 -9.77 13.36
C MET A 1 6.47 -8.93 14.57
N GLU A 2 5.93 -9.20 15.76
CA GLU A 2 6.31 -8.46 16.96
C GLU A 2 7.82 -8.53 17.25
N GLU A 3 8.41 -9.72 17.33
CA GLU A 3 9.85 -9.88 17.64
C GLU A 3 10.77 -9.39 16.52
N VAL A 4 10.26 -9.28 15.29
CA VAL A 4 11.07 -8.97 14.10
C VAL A 4 11.00 -7.49 13.74
N SER A 5 9.79 -6.93 13.71
CA SER A 5 9.56 -5.54 13.32
C SER A 5 9.12 -4.64 14.48
N GLY A 6 8.85 -5.16 15.67
CA GLY A 6 8.29 -4.36 16.75
C GLY A 6 6.93 -3.74 16.38
N PHE A 7 6.16 -4.39 15.51
CA PHE A 7 4.96 -3.86 14.85
C PHE A 7 5.20 -2.65 13.94
N THR A 8 6.44 -2.37 13.51
CA THR A 8 6.67 -1.40 12.45
C THR A 8 6.05 -1.88 11.15
N THR A 9 5.34 -0.98 10.47
CA THR A 9 4.59 -1.20 9.23
C THR A 9 4.84 -0.05 8.26
N LEU A 10 4.67 -0.32 6.96
CA LEU A 10 4.63 0.71 5.93
C LEU A 10 3.30 1.45 5.94
N LEU A 11 3.34 2.72 5.56
CA LEU A 11 2.16 3.52 5.23
C LEU A 11 1.35 2.85 4.10
N PRO A 12 0.01 2.90 4.09
CA PRO A 12 -0.79 2.25 3.05
C PRO A 12 -0.52 2.82 1.65
N ARG A 13 -0.70 1.96 0.65
CA ARG A 13 -0.54 2.30 -0.78
C ARG A 13 -1.32 3.55 -1.20
N SER A 14 -2.53 3.75 -0.71
CA SER A 14 -3.33 4.94 -1.04
C SER A 14 -2.68 6.25 -0.60
N HIS A 15 -2.00 6.24 0.55
CA HIS A 15 -1.30 7.42 1.04
C HIS A 15 0.00 7.62 0.27
N ILE A 16 0.79 6.57 0.07
CA ILE A 16 2.02 6.64 -0.75
C ILE A 16 1.72 7.14 -2.15
N ALA A 17 0.69 6.60 -2.82
CA ALA A 17 0.28 7.05 -4.15
C ALA A 17 -0.12 8.54 -4.17
N ARG A 18 -0.73 9.04 -3.09
CA ARG A 18 -0.98 10.48 -2.96
C ARG A 18 0.32 11.28 -2.89
N LEU A 19 1.30 10.84 -2.11
CA LEU A 19 2.60 11.51 -2.03
C LEU A 19 3.32 11.53 -3.37
N GLU A 20 3.29 10.41 -4.08
CA GLU A 20 3.89 10.30 -5.41
C GLU A 20 3.18 11.19 -6.44
N VAL A 21 1.84 11.27 -6.41
CA VAL A 21 1.07 12.19 -7.28
C VAL A 21 1.48 13.64 -7.03
N GLU A 22 1.49 14.07 -5.76
CA GLU A 22 1.88 15.44 -5.38
C GLU A 22 3.31 15.75 -5.84
N ALA A 23 4.26 14.84 -5.58
CA ALA A 23 5.66 15.00 -6.00
C ALA A 23 5.81 15.02 -7.54
N ALA A 24 5.07 14.18 -8.26
CA ALA A 24 5.06 14.16 -9.73
C ALA A 24 4.52 15.47 -10.31
N LEU A 25 3.44 16.02 -9.73
CA LEU A 25 2.88 17.30 -10.15
C LEU A 25 3.83 18.46 -9.84
N ASP A 26 4.49 18.44 -8.69
CA ASP A 26 5.48 19.45 -8.31
C ASP A 26 6.67 19.48 -9.28
N GLN A 27 7.16 18.30 -9.65
CA GLN A 27 8.20 18.16 -10.66
C GLN A 27 7.71 18.66 -12.03
N MET A 28 6.50 18.28 -12.44
CA MET A 28 5.95 18.62 -13.75
C MET A 28 5.66 20.11 -13.92
N PHE A 29 5.14 20.77 -12.89
CA PHE A 29 4.80 22.19 -12.93
C PHE A 29 5.91 23.11 -12.38
N ALA A 30 7.04 22.53 -11.98
CA ALA A 30 8.13 23.24 -11.30
C ALA A 30 7.63 24.07 -10.09
N THR A 31 6.60 23.58 -9.42
CA THR A 31 6.05 24.21 -8.22
C THR A 31 6.79 23.65 -7.02
N GLY A 32 7.49 24.51 -6.28
CA GLY A 32 7.96 24.17 -4.94
C GLY A 32 6.77 24.19 -4.00
N SER A 33 5.88 23.20 -4.08
CA SER A 33 4.84 23.05 -3.06
C SER A 33 5.53 22.93 -1.71
N PRO A 34 4.96 23.50 -0.64
CA PRO A 34 5.45 23.21 0.70
C PRO A 34 5.43 21.70 0.82
N HIS A 35 6.64 21.11 0.93
CA HIS A 35 6.84 19.68 1.03
C HIS A 35 5.72 19.11 1.88
N ILE A 36 5.04 18.07 1.36
CA ILE A 36 4.21 17.25 2.24
C ILE A 36 5.11 16.96 3.43
N ALA A 37 4.70 17.45 4.61
CA ALA A 37 5.52 17.41 5.82
C ALA A 37 6.19 16.05 5.94
N ASP A 38 7.41 15.96 6.47
CA ASP A 38 8.12 14.68 6.63
C ASP A 38 7.15 13.58 7.10
N ILE A 39 6.70 12.74 6.17
CA ILE A 39 5.77 11.66 6.47
C ILE A 39 6.62 10.46 6.79
N GLU A 40 6.39 9.92 7.97
CA GLU A 40 6.95 8.64 8.36
C GLU A 40 6.39 7.55 7.43
N LEU A 41 7.23 7.07 6.51
CA LEU A 41 6.88 5.94 5.66
C LEU A 41 6.73 4.67 6.50
N LEU A 42 7.60 4.52 7.50
CA LEU A 42 7.53 3.47 8.51
C LEU A 42 6.92 4.03 9.78
N GLY A 43 6.00 3.30 10.38
CA GLY A 43 5.37 3.70 11.63
C GLY A 43 4.79 2.49 12.37
N HIS A 44 4.35 2.72 13.60
CA HIS A 44 3.99 1.63 14.50
C HIS A 44 2.51 1.21 14.37
N GLY A 45 2.32 -0.09 14.20
CA GLY A 45 1.05 -0.78 14.41
C GLY A 45 0.05 -0.70 13.26
N ILE A 46 -1.07 -1.39 13.42
CA ILE A 46 -2.13 -1.46 12.41
C ILE A 46 -2.73 -0.09 12.06
N GLY A 47 -2.73 0.85 13.01
CA GLY A 47 -3.18 2.21 12.76
C GLY A 47 -2.40 2.85 11.62
N HIS A 48 -1.07 2.77 11.68
CA HIS A 48 -0.18 3.31 10.65
C HIS A 48 -0.36 2.61 9.30
N ALA A 49 -0.45 1.28 9.29
CA ALA A 49 -0.74 0.48 8.10
C ALA A 49 -2.08 0.83 7.44
N MET A 50 -3.00 1.46 8.18
CA MET A 50 -4.30 1.93 7.69
C MET A 50 -4.34 3.45 7.45
N GLY A 51 -3.21 4.15 7.56
CA GLY A 51 -3.12 5.60 7.38
C GLY A 51 -3.81 6.40 8.49
N LYS A 52 -3.94 5.80 9.67
CA LYS A 52 -4.55 6.41 10.85
C LYS A 52 -3.49 6.67 11.90
N ARG A 53 -3.72 7.68 12.74
CA ARG A 53 -2.96 7.83 13.98
C ARG A 53 -3.24 6.60 14.86
N GLY A 54 -2.21 5.81 15.12
CA GLY A 54 -2.29 4.63 15.98
C GLY A 54 -2.45 5.00 17.46
N GLY A 55 -2.65 3.97 18.29
CA GLY A 55 -2.83 4.11 19.74
C GLY A 55 -4.30 4.08 20.18
N LEU A 56 -4.52 3.45 21.33
CA LEU A 56 -5.81 3.44 22.01
C LEU A 56 -6.05 4.77 22.73
N HIS A 57 -7.27 5.27 22.60
CA HIS A 57 -7.75 6.47 23.28
C HIS A 57 -8.97 6.12 24.14
N ILE A 58 -9.05 6.70 25.34
CA ILE A 58 -10.21 6.58 26.21
C ILE A 58 -11.22 7.66 25.82
N ARG A 59 -12.43 7.24 25.46
CA ARG A 59 -13.50 8.17 25.05
C ARG A 59 -14.68 8.09 26.00
N SER A 60 -15.27 9.25 26.28
CA SER A 60 -16.58 9.39 26.91
C SER A 60 -17.54 9.97 25.87
N GLY A 61 -18.31 9.10 25.22
CA GLY A 61 -19.07 9.48 24.03
C GLY A 61 -18.15 9.89 22.88
N SER A 62 -18.35 11.09 22.32
CA SER A 62 -17.52 11.62 21.24
C SER A 62 -16.25 12.34 21.70
N VAL A 63 -16.04 12.52 23.01
CA VAL A 63 -14.91 13.30 23.55
C VAL A 63 -13.77 12.36 23.93
N ASP A 64 -12.55 12.67 23.47
CA ASP A 64 -11.32 12.03 23.97
C ASP A 64 -11.03 12.58 25.37
N VAL A 65 -10.98 11.69 26.35
CA VAL A 65 -10.75 12.00 27.76
C VAL A 65 -9.48 11.32 28.29
N THR A 66 -8.61 10.83 27.40
CA THR A 66 -7.42 10.04 27.75
C THR A 66 -6.56 10.73 28.79
N ASP A 67 -6.19 12.00 28.59
CA ASP A 67 -5.34 12.74 29.53
C ASP A 67 -6.00 12.93 30.90
N LYS A 68 -7.31 13.23 30.92
CA LYS A 68 -8.08 13.38 32.16
C LYS A 68 -8.16 12.05 32.91
N THR A 69 -8.36 10.94 32.20
CA THR A 69 -8.37 9.60 32.78
C THR A 69 -6.99 9.20 33.30
N ARG A 70 -5.92 9.57 32.59
CA ARG A 70 -4.53 9.36 33.00
C ARG A 70 -4.20 10.08 34.30
N GLU A 71 -4.60 11.35 34.42
CA GLU A 71 -4.37 12.16 35.63
C GLU A 71 -5.15 11.64 36.84
N ALA A 72 -6.38 11.18 36.63
CA ALA A 72 -7.26 10.68 37.69
C ALA A 72 -7.10 9.19 38.00
N TRP A 73 -6.11 8.51 37.40
CA TRP A 73 -5.95 7.07 37.56
C TRP A 73 -5.60 6.69 39.01
N PRO A 74 -6.30 5.74 39.65
CA PRO A 74 -6.11 5.43 41.07
C PRO A 74 -4.67 5.07 41.47
N GLU A 75 -3.94 4.39 40.58
CA GLU A 75 -2.55 3.96 40.77
C GLU A 75 -1.53 4.95 40.19
N GLY A 76 -2.00 6.12 39.74
CA GLY A 76 -1.22 7.19 39.16
C GLY A 76 -0.96 7.06 37.65
N PRO A 77 -0.43 8.13 37.01
CA PRO A 77 -0.26 8.19 35.56
C PRO A 77 0.64 7.09 34.97
N ALA A 78 1.69 6.67 35.69
CA ALA A 78 2.60 5.64 35.22
C ALA A 78 1.92 4.25 35.11
N ALA A 79 1.03 3.93 36.05
CA ALA A 79 0.24 2.69 35.99
C ALA A 79 -0.77 2.72 34.84
N PHE A 80 -1.38 3.89 34.58
CA PHE A 80 -2.22 4.09 33.40
C PHE A 80 -1.45 3.88 32.10
N ASP A 81 -0.28 4.50 31.97
CA ASP A 81 0.56 4.37 30.76
C ASP A 81 0.94 2.92 30.50
N LEU A 82 1.31 2.17 31.53
CA LEU A 82 1.61 0.74 31.43
C LEU A 82 0.38 -0.07 31.01
N MET A 83 -0.78 0.20 31.59
CA MET A 83 -2.04 -0.46 31.23
C MET A 83 -2.42 -0.19 29.77
N LEU A 84 -2.32 1.06 29.32
CA LEU A 84 -2.62 1.45 27.94
C LEU A 84 -1.61 0.85 26.95
N ALA A 85 -0.33 0.80 27.30
CA ALA A 85 0.71 0.14 26.49
C ALA A 85 0.42 -1.37 26.33
N ASN A 86 0.06 -2.05 27.41
CA ASN A 86 -0.32 -3.47 27.36
C ASN A 86 -1.59 -3.71 26.53
N ALA A 87 -2.59 -2.83 26.65
CA ALA A 87 -3.80 -2.91 25.84
C ALA A 87 -3.51 -2.68 24.35
N ASN A 88 -2.65 -1.72 24.01
CA ASN A 88 -2.19 -1.50 22.63
C ASN A 88 -1.47 -2.74 22.08
N ALA A 89 -0.50 -3.29 22.82
CA ALA A 89 0.22 -4.50 22.40
C ALA A 89 -0.73 -5.69 22.23
N HIS A 90 -1.73 -5.83 23.11
CA HIS A 90 -2.75 -6.87 22.96
C HIS A 90 -3.58 -6.68 21.68
N LEU A 91 -4.00 -5.45 21.38
CA LEU A 91 -4.72 -5.15 20.13
C LEU A 91 -3.88 -5.51 18.90
N GLU A 92 -2.62 -5.10 18.84
CA GLU A 92 -1.72 -5.39 17.71
C GLU A 92 -1.56 -6.91 17.52
N ARG A 93 -1.32 -7.66 18.60
CA ARG A 93 -1.25 -9.13 18.56
C ARG A 93 -2.56 -9.76 18.10
N SER A 94 -3.70 -9.27 18.57
CA SER A 94 -5.01 -9.78 18.20
C SER A 94 -5.33 -9.54 16.72
N VAL A 95 -4.94 -8.39 16.17
CA VAL A 95 -5.06 -8.11 14.74
C VAL A 95 -4.19 -9.07 13.92
N LEU A 96 -2.93 -9.27 14.31
CA LEU A 96 -2.03 -10.19 13.59
C LEU A 96 -2.48 -11.65 13.65
N ARG A 97 -2.97 -12.09 14.82
CA ARG A 97 -3.47 -13.46 15.01
C ARG A 97 -4.77 -13.69 14.26
N GLY A 98 -5.55 -12.62 14.05
CA GLY A 98 -6.95 -12.71 13.67
C GLY A 98 -7.83 -13.21 14.82
N PRO A 99 -9.16 -13.12 14.67
CA PRO A 99 -10.10 -13.55 15.70
C PRO A 99 -10.17 -15.07 15.84
N THR A 100 -10.37 -15.55 17.07
CA THR A 100 -10.76 -16.94 17.35
C THR A 100 -12.24 -17.16 17.05
N ASP A 101 -12.63 -18.42 16.86
CA ASP A 101 -14.04 -18.82 16.71
C ASP A 101 -14.94 -18.33 17.86
N ALA A 102 -14.40 -18.19 19.08
CA ALA A 102 -15.14 -17.70 20.23
C ALA A 102 -15.36 -16.17 20.19
N GLU A 103 -14.46 -15.41 19.57
CA GLU A 103 -14.55 -13.95 19.45
C GLU A 103 -15.43 -13.52 18.25
N VAL A 104 -15.56 -14.39 17.23
CA VAL A 104 -16.29 -14.09 15.98
C VAL A 104 -17.73 -13.59 16.22
N PRO A 105 -18.57 -14.24 17.05
CA PRO A 105 -19.96 -13.78 17.24
C PRO A 105 -20.06 -12.36 17.77
N ASP A 106 -19.24 -12.03 18.78
CA ASP A 106 -19.23 -10.70 19.39
C ASP A 106 -18.68 -9.64 18.43
N LEU A 107 -17.64 -9.96 17.68
CA LEU A 107 -17.09 -9.05 16.66
C LEU A 107 -18.10 -8.77 15.55
N GLN A 108 -18.82 -9.79 15.08
CA GLN A 108 -19.88 -9.64 14.07
C GLN A 108 -21.03 -8.78 14.59
N ALA A 109 -21.45 -8.98 15.85
CA ALA A 109 -22.46 -8.14 16.50
C ALA A 109 -22.04 -6.65 16.59
N ASN A 110 -20.73 -6.39 16.63
CA ASN A 110 -20.14 -5.05 16.62
C ASN A 110 -19.74 -4.55 15.21
N GLY A 111 -20.18 -5.23 14.15
CA GLY A 111 -20.05 -4.77 12.77
C GLY A 111 -18.79 -5.21 12.04
N TRP A 112 -18.00 -6.13 12.60
CA TRP A 112 -16.88 -6.74 11.87
C TRP A 112 -17.38 -7.73 10.81
N ASP A 113 -17.01 -7.49 9.54
CA ASP A 113 -17.26 -8.39 8.42
C ASP A 113 -15.91 -8.85 7.82
N PRO A 114 -15.46 -10.11 8.06
CA PRO A 114 -14.21 -10.64 7.51
C PRO A 114 -14.22 -10.74 5.99
N THR A 115 -15.39 -10.72 5.36
CA THR A 115 -15.52 -10.95 3.92
C THR A 115 -15.28 -9.70 3.10
N VAL A 116 -15.21 -8.50 3.71
CA VAL A 116 -15.03 -7.23 2.99
C VAL A 116 -13.73 -7.21 2.20
N ALA A 117 -12.59 -7.47 2.86
CA ALA A 117 -11.29 -7.48 2.20
C ALA A 117 -11.22 -8.53 1.08
N LYS A 118 -11.75 -9.73 1.35
CA LYS A 118 -11.83 -10.81 0.36
C LYS A 118 -12.68 -10.42 -0.85
N ARG A 119 -13.87 -9.84 -0.64
CA ARG A 119 -14.78 -9.39 -1.70
C ARG A 119 -14.17 -8.29 -2.57
N ILE A 120 -13.41 -7.38 -1.95
CA ILE A 120 -12.66 -6.34 -2.69
C ILE A 120 -11.61 -6.99 -3.60
N ALA A 121 -10.82 -7.93 -3.06
CA ALA A 121 -9.79 -8.62 -3.84
C ALA A 121 -10.38 -9.51 -4.95
N GLU A 122 -11.47 -10.23 -4.68
CA GLU A 122 -12.22 -11.00 -5.69
C GLU A 122 -12.73 -10.09 -6.81
N LYS A 123 -13.32 -8.94 -6.47
CA LYS A 123 -13.79 -7.97 -7.46
C LYS A 123 -12.64 -7.41 -8.31
N ARG A 124 -11.46 -7.17 -7.72
CA ARG A 124 -10.29 -6.69 -8.46
C ARG A 124 -9.70 -7.77 -9.36
N ALA A 125 -9.59 -9.01 -8.89
CA ALA A 125 -9.14 -10.14 -9.70
C ALA A 125 -10.09 -10.40 -10.88
N GLU A 126 -11.41 -10.34 -10.65
CA GLU A 126 -12.42 -10.42 -11.70
C GLU A 126 -12.29 -9.28 -12.72
N ALA A 127 -12.00 -8.06 -12.27
CA ALA A 127 -11.75 -6.94 -13.17
C ALA A 127 -10.49 -7.13 -14.04
N GLU A 128 -9.49 -7.89 -13.57
CA GLU A 128 -8.33 -8.28 -14.38
C GLU A 128 -8.68 -9.38 -15.39
N HIS A 129 -9.49 -10.38 -15.00
CA HIS A 129 -10.03 -11.38 -15.93
C HIS A 129 -10.78 -10.72 -17.10
N GLN A 130 -11.69 -9.81 -16.78
CA GLN A 130 -12.41 -9.04 -17.80
C GLN A 130 -11.49 -8.18 -18.68
N GLN A 131 -10.37 -7.70 -18.12
CA GLN A 131 -9.38 -6.97 -18.91
C GLN A 131 -8.64 -7.89 -19.88
N ALA A 132 -8.28 -9.11 -19.47
CA ALA A 132 -7.69 -10.11 -20.36
C ALA A 132 -8.64 -10.47 -21.51
N GLU A 133 -9.94 -10.64 -21.24
CA GLU A 133 -10.96 -10.86 -22.26
C GLU A 133 -11.07 -9.68 -23.25
N ARG A 134 -11.01 -8.43 -22.77
CA ARG A 134 -11.00 -7.25 -23.65
C ARG A 134 -9.77 -7.23 -24.56
N LEU A 135 -8.59 -7.58 -24.02
CA LEU A 135 -7.36 -7.66 -24.79
C LEU A 135 -7.43 -8.76 -25.86
N ASP A 136 -8.11 -9.88 -25.58
CA ASP A 136 -8.33 -10.95 -26.55
C ASP A 136 -9.31 -10.58 -27.65
N ASN A 137 -10.31 -9.76 -27.33
CA ASN A 137 -11.27 -9.24 -28.30
C ASN A 137 -10.71 -8.09 -29.16
N ASP A 138 -9.65 -7.41 -28.72
CA ASP A 138 -8.95 -6.37 -29.47
C ASP A 138 -7.42 -6.59 -29.45
N PRO A 139 -6.92 -7.58 -30.24
CA PRO A 139 -5.55 -8.06 -30.16
C PRO A 139 -4.44 -7.02 -30.35
N PRO A 140 -4.60 -5.95 -31.15
CA PRO A 140 -3.62 -4.87 -31.24
C PRO A 140 -3.16 -4.29 -29.89
N TYR A 141 -4.01 -4.32 -28.86
CA TYR A 141 -3.64 -3.83 -27.53
C TYR A 141 -2.64 -4.72 -26.79
N TRP A 142 -2.46 -5.99 -27.17
CA TRP A 142 -1.38 -6.83 -26.63
C TRP A 142 0.01 -6.24 -26.92
N HIS A 143 0.19 -5.59 -28.08
CA HIS A 143 1.43 -4.89 -28.43
C HIS A 143 1.65 -3.63 -27.60
N ARG A 144 0.62 -3.14 -26.91
CA ARG A 144 0.62 -1.92 -26.11
C ARG A 144 0.21 -2.19 -24.67
N LEU A 145 0.39 -3.42 -24.19
CA LEU A 145 -0.10 -3.88 -22.89
C LEU A 145 0.32 -2.95 -21.74
N ARG A 146 1.58 -2.49 -21.73
CA ARG A 146 2.06 -1.55 -20.72
C ARG A 146 1.27 -0.24 -20.71
N ASP A 147 0.89 0.31 -21.86
CA ASP A 147 0.05 1.51 -21.93
C ASP A 147 -1.34 1.25 -21.35
N VAL A 148 -1.92 0.09 -21.67
CA VAL A 148 -3.23 -0.31 -21.16
C VAL A 148 -3.22 -0.42 -19.63
N VAL A 149 -2.19 -1.07 -19.08
CA VAL A 149 -2.02 -1.22 -17.63
C VAL A 149 -1.79 0.14 -16.96
N ARG A 150 -0.94 1.01 -17.51
CA ARG A 150 -0.72 2.37 -16.97
C ARG A 150 -1.99 3.20 -16.95
N VAL A 151 -2.73 3.24 -18.06
CA VAL A 151 -3.99 3.99 -18.15
C VAL A 151 -4.99 3.44 -17.13
N ARG A 152 -5.06 2.13 -16.97
CA ARG A 152 -5.91 1.50 -15.95
C ARG A 152 -5.49 1.89 -14.53
N TYR A 153 -4.20 1.83 -14.21
CA TYR A 153 -3.67 2.31 -12.93
C TYR A 153 -4.07 3.77 -12.68
N MET A 154 -3.83 4.66 -13.64
CA MET A 154 -4.23 6.06 -13.55
C MET A 154 -5.73 6.22 -13.28
N THR A 155 -6.56 5.49 -14.03
CA THR A 155 -8.02 5.66 -14.01
C THR A 155 -8.65 5.07 -12.76
N ILE A 156 -8.13 3.96 -12.25
CA ILE A 156 -8.75 3.22 -11.15
C ILE A 156 -8.12 3.60 -9.80
N GLU A 157 -6.80 3.77 -9.77
CA GLU A 157 -6.06 3.82 -8.51
C GLU A 157 -5.78 5.25 -8.04
N ILE A 158 -5.58 6.20 -8.97
CA ILE A 158 -5.10 7.54 -8.60
C ILE A 158 -5.92 8.70 -9.17
N ILE A 159 -6.94 8.47 -10.00
CA ILE A 159 -7.66 9.56 -10.67
C ILE A 159 -8.29 10.55 -9.69
N GLU A 160 -8.89 10.05 -8.59
CA GLU A 160 -9.52 10.90 -7.59
C GLU A 160 -8.49 11.80 -6.90
N THR A 161 -7.37 11.21 -6.49
CA THR A 161 -6.25 11.93 -5.87
C THR A 161 -5.60 12.92 -6.82
N LEU A 162 -5.38 12.53 -8.09
CA LEU A 162 -4.82 13.37 -9.13
C LEU A 162 -5.71 14.58 -9.41
N VAL A 163 -7.01 14.35 -9.60
CA VAL A 163 -7.98 15.43 -9.86
C VAL A 163 -8.03 16.39 -8.68
N GLN A 164 -8.08 15.89 -7.44
CA GLN A 164 -8.07 16.76 -6.27
C GLN A 164 -6.79 17.60 -6.19
N ALA A 165 -5.62 16.97 -6.38
CA ALA A 165 -4.33 17.66 -6.33
C ALA A 165 -4.17 18.72 -7.44
N LEU A 166 -4.79 18.51 -8.61
CA LEU A 166 -4.85 19.50 -9.68
C LEU A 166 -5.78 20.66 -9.36
N VAL A 167 -6.98 20.37 -8.82
CA VAL A 167 -7.92 21.40 -8.36
C VAL A 167 -7.29 22.30 -7.32
N ASP A 168 -6.57 21.73 -6.35
CA ASP A 168 -5.87 22.49 -5.31
C ASP A 168 -4.77 23.41 -5.88
N ARG A 169 -4.24 23.08 -7.05
CA ARG A 169 -3.26 23.87 -7.81
C ARG A 169 -3.88 24.83 -8.83
N GLY A 170 -5.21 24.82 -8.99
CA GLY A 170 -5.91 25.57 -10.04
C GLY A 170 -5.51 25.11 -11.45
N ARG A 171 -5.29 23.80 -11.62
CA ARG A 171 -4.86 23.15 -12.87
C ARG A 171 -5.91 22.16 -13.37
N ASP A 172 -5.84 21.84 -14.65
CA ASP A 172 -6.75 20.90 -15.32
C ASP A 172 -6.04 19.58 -15.69
N LEU A 173 -6.81 18.49 -15.82
CA LEU A 173 -6.28 17.16 -16.12
C LEU A 173 -5.63 17.09 -17.52
N ASP A 174 -6.08 17.90 -18.46
CA ASP A 174 -5.53 17.98 -19.81
C ASP A 174 -4.11 18.56 -19.83
N GLU A 175 -3.70 19.31 -18.81
CA GLU A 175 -2.32 19.75 -18.61
C GLU A 175 -1.37 18.59 -18.25
N VAL A 176 -1.89 17.50 -17.67
CA VAL A 176 -1.14 16.27 -17.35
C VAL A 176 -1.21 15.27 -18.51
N ALA A 177 -2.42 15.07 -19.06
CA ALA A 177 -2.72 14.09 -20.09
C ALA A 177 -2.65 14.67 -21.51
N THR A 178 -1.70 15.57 -21.76
CA THR A 178 -1.50 16.27 -23.05
C THR A 178 -1.20 15.34 -24.23
N SER A 179 -0.58 14.19 -23.97
CA SER A 179 -0.19 13.19 -24.96
C SER A 179 -0.04 11.82 -24.30
N ARG A 180 0.21 10.80 -25.10
CA ARG A 180 0.56 9.47 -24.58
C ARG A 180 1.89 9.51 -23.84
N GLU A 181 2.84 10.28 -24.35
CA GLU A 181 4.17 10.42 -23.79
C GLU A 181 4.13 11.13 -22.42
N SER A 182 3.26 12.14 -22.23
CA SER A 182 3.09 12.78 -20.92
C SER A 182 2.43 11.86 -19.91
N ILE A 183 1.40 11.10 -20.31
CA ILE A 183 0.78 10.06 -19.46
C ILE A 183 1.82 9.04 -18.98
N ARG A 184 2.70 8.59 -19.90
CA ARG A 184 3.79 7.67 -19.56
C ARG A 184 4.78 8.31 -18.60
N ALA A 185 5.28 9.50 -18.93
CA ALA A 185 6.24 10.22 -18.09
C ALA A 185 5.69 10.49 -16.67
N PHE A 186 4.42 10.87 -16.57
CA PHE A 186 3.74 11.06 -15.30
C PHE A 186 3.66 9.75 -14.51
N THR A 187 3.19 8.66 -15.12
CA THR A 187 3.11 7.36 -14.44
C THR A 187 4.50 6.84 -14.03
N ASP A 188 5.51 7.02 -14.89
CA ASP A 188 6.88 6.55 -14.66
C ASP A 188 7.63 7.40 -13.61
N SER A 189 7.13 8.60 -13.27
CA SER A 189 7.66 9.41 -12.17
C SER A 189 7.23 8.92 -10.79
N MET A 190 6.28 7.99 -10.72
CA MET A 190 5.74 7.41 -9.49
C MET A 190 6.30 5.99 -9.30
N PRO A 191 7.25 5.77 -8.38
CA PRO A 191 7.89 4.47 -8.21
C PRO A 191 6.92 3.31 -7.95
N SER A 192 5.88 3.53 -7.14
CA SER A 192 4.89 2.48 -6.84
C SER A 192 4.06 2.11 -8.06
N ALA A 193 3.78 3.08 -8.94
CA ALA A 193 3.07 2.85 -10.19
C ALA A 193 3.91 2.02 -11.17
N ASP A 194 5.24 2.22 -11.22
CA ASP A 194 6.13 1.45 -12.09
C ASP A 194 6.21 -0.03 -11.67
N VAL A 195 6.35 -0.29 -10.37
CA VAL A 195 6.31 -1.65 -9.81
C VAL A 195 4.97 -2.32 -10.11
N HIS A 196 3.86 -1.65 -9.79
CA HIS A 196 2.52 -2.16 -10.05
C HIS A 196 2.33 -2.50 -11.53
N THR A 197 2.63 -1.54 -12.41
CA THR A 197 2.47 -1.68 -13.86
C THR A 197 3.27 -2.87 -14.38
N THR A 198 4.51 -3.03 -13.91
CA THR A 198 5.40 -4.10 -14.36
C THR A 198 4.93 -5.48 -13.93
N LEU A 199 4.47 -5.63 -12.68
CA LEU A 199 3.92 -6.89 -12.18
C LEU A 199 2.64 -7.27 -12.92
N VAL A 200 1.71 -6.32 -13.08
CA VAL A 200 0.43 -6.54 -13.77
C VAL A 200 0.62 -6.83 -15.26
N GLU A 201 1.49 -6.08 -15.93
CA GLU A 201 1.86 -6.33 -17.33
C GLU A 201 2.42 -7.75 -17.51
N THR A 202 3.32 -8.17 -16.62
CA THR A 202 3.94 -9.50 -16.71
C THR A 202 2.96 -10.62 -16.41
N ALA A 203 2.04 -10.41 -15.47
CA ALA A 203 0.95 -11.33 -15.19
C ALA A 203 0.05 -11.51 -16.44
N HIS A 204 -0.38 -10.41 -17.07
CA HIS A 204 -1.19 -10.45 -18.30
C HIS A 204 -0.46 -11.10 -19.48
N ARG A 205 0.86 -10.89 -19.62
CA ARG A 205 1.65 -11.56 -20.67
C ARG A 205 1.60 -13.08 -20.56
N ASN A 206 1.48 -13.62 -19.35
CA ASN A 206 1.24 -15.04 -19.15
C ASN A 206 -0.25 -15.34 -19.33
N ARG A 207 -0.68 -15.52 -20.59
CA ARG A 207 -2.07 -15.81 -20.98
C ARG A 207 -2.68 -17.07 -20.34
N GLN A 208 -1.86 -17.95 -19.75
CA GLN A 208 -2.32 -19.16 -19.06
C GLN A 208 -2.51 -18.94 -17.55
N ARG A 209 -2.02 -17.81 -17.00
CA ARG A 209 -2.20 -17.47 -15.59
C ARG A 209 -3.63 -17.03 -15.36
N SER A 210 -4.27 -17.61 -14.35
CA SER A 210 -5.52 -17.10 -13.80
C SER A 210 -5.21 -16.05 -12.74
N TRP A 211 -5.95 -14.95 -12.74
CA TRP A 211 -5.94 -13.98 -11.65
C TRP A 211 -6.63 -14.56 -10.41
N GLU A 212 -5.93 -14.55 -9.29
CA GLU A 212 -6.47 -14.90 -7.98
C GLU A 212 -6.55 -13.66 -7.07
N PRO A 213 -7.45 -13.64 -6.06
CA PRO A 213 -7.54 -12.53 -5.11
C PRO A 213 -6.20 -12.24 -4.40
N ASN A 214 -5.40 -13.26 -4.14
CA ASN A 214 -4.09 -13.10 -3.49
C ASN A 214 -3.07 -12.38 -4.37
N ASP A 215 -3.13 -12.55 -5.70
CA ASP A 215 -2.26 -11.82 -6.63
C ASP A 215 -2.39 -10.30 -6.44
N ILE A 216 -3.61 -9.83 -6.18
CA ILE A 216 -3.90 -8.42 -5.96
C ILE A 216 -3.22 -7.90 -4.69
N PHE A 217 -3.27 -8.66 -3.60
CA PHE A 217 -2.62 -8.27 -2.35
C PHE A 217 -1.09 -8.26 -2.48
N ASP A 218 -0.52 -9.27 -3.13
CA ASP A 218 0.92 -9.36 -3.34
C ASP A 218 1.44 -8.22 -4.21
N ILE A 219 0.73 -7.90 -5.30
CA ILE A 219 1.07 -6.77 -6.18
C ILE A 219 0.98 -5.45 -5.41
N ASP A 220 -0.10 -5.20 -4.68
CA ASP A 220 -0.27 -3.96 -3.93
C ASP A 220 0.80 -3.80 -2.84
N ALA A 221 1.15 -4.88 -2.14
CA ALA A 221 2.21 -4.86 -1.12
C ALA A 221 3.59 -4.60 -1.73
N LEU A 222 3.93 -5.29 -2.83
CA LEU A 222 5.21 -5.10 -3.52
C LEU A 222 5.34 -3.72 -4.15
N SER A 223 4.23 -3.15 -4.61
CA SER A 223 4.21 -1.80 -5.19
C SER A 223 4.72 -0.74 -4.24
N ILE A 224 4.60 -0.93 -2.92
CA ILE A 224 5.15 -0.01 -1.93
C ILE A 224 6.41 -0.53 -1.24
N ALA A 225 6.57 -1.85 -1.10
CA ALA A 225 7.75 -2.40 -0.45
C ALA A 225 9.01 -2.22 -1.31
N VAL A 226 8.91 -2.43 -2.63
CA VAL A 226 10.07 -2.38 -3.52
C VAL A 226 10.65 -0.97 -3.63
N PRO A 227 9.87 0.13 -3.76
CA PRO A 227 10.49 1.45 -3.87
C PRO A 227 10.97 2.05 -2.54
N TYR A 228 10.45 1.58 -1.41
CA TYR A 228 10.59 2.26 -0.11
C TYR A 228 11.25 1.41 0.99
N CYS A 229 11.75 0.23 0.66
CA CYS A 229 12.57 -0.59 1.56
C CYS A 229 13.94 -0.88 0.95
N ASP A 230 14.96 -1.00 1.79
CA ASP A 230 16.29 -1.44 1.36
C ASP A 230 16.30 -2.91 0.95
N VAL A 231 15.46 -3.74 1.60
CA VAL A 231 15.36 -5.17 1.34
C VAL A 231 13.90 -5.63 1.34
N VAL A 232 13.53 -6.44 0.34
CA VAL A 232 12.22 -7.09 0.25
C VAL A 232 12.39 -8.60 0.09
N VAL A 233 11.73 -9.37 0.95
CA VAL A 233 11.62 -10.82 0.78
C VAL A 233 10.24 -11.14 0.23
N THR A 234 10.19 -11.80 -0.93
CA THR A 234 8.95 -12.16 -1.60
C THR A 234 9.06 -13.54 -2.24
N GLU A 235 8.01 -14.02 -2.88
CA GLU A 235 8.01 -15.30 -3.56
C GLU A 235 8.85 -15.29 -4.86
N ARG A 236 9.19 -16.48 -5.37
CA ARG A 236 10.16 -16.64 -6.48
C ARG A 236 9.72 -15.97 -7.77
N TYR A 237 8.45 -16.06 -8.14
CA TYR A 237 7.91 -15.47 -9.35
C TYR A 237 8.04 -13.93 -9.31
N ALA A 238 7.57 -13.27 -8.25
CA ALA A 238 7.70 -11.83 -8.05
C ALA A 238 9.16 -11.39 -8.05
N SER A 239 10.02 -12.09 -7.29
CA SER A 239 11.47 -11.82 -7.30
C SER A 239 12.08 -11.93 -8.71
N HIS A 240 11.67 -12.94 -9.49
CA HIS A 240 12.11 -13.12 -10.87
C HIS A 240 11.61 -11.99 -11.79
N VAL A 241 10.33 -11.63 -11.72
CA VAL A 241 9.74 -10.57 -12.54
C VAL A 241 10.40 -9.22 -12.25
N LEU A 242 10.52 -8.86 -10.97
CA LEU A 242 11.17 -7.62 -10.54
C LEU A 242 12.64 -7.57 -10.99
N GLY A 243 13.38 -8.67 -10.82
CA GLY A 243 14.77 -8.77 -11.24
C GLY A 243 14.94 -8.66 -12.76
N ALA A 244 14.08 -9.31 -13.55
CA ALA A 244 14.12 -9.22 -15.01
C ALA A 244 13.83 -7.79 -15.53
N ALA A 245 12.99 -7.05 -14.82
CA ALA A 245 12.67 -5.66 -15.13
C ALA A 245 13.73 -4.64 -14.63
N HIS A 246 14.73 -5.09 -13.87
CA HIS A 246 15.76 -4.24 -13.25
C HIS A 246 15.21 -3.16 -12.29
N LEU A 247 13.97 -3.34 -11.80
CA LEU A 247 13.35 -2.39 -10.86
C LEU A 247 14.12 -2.30 -9.53
N PRO A 248 14.54 -3.42 -8.90
CA PRO A 248 15.27 -3.38 -7.64
C PRO A 248 16.56 -2.54 -7.73
N GLN A 249 17.31 -2.65 -8.83
CA GLN A 249 18.55 -1.90 -9.05
C GLN A 249 18.28 -0.40 -9.24
N GLY A 250 17.22 -0.04 -9.98
CA GLY A 250 16.82 1.35 -10.16
C GLY A 250 16.35 2.00 -8.85
N MET A 251 15.70 1.21 -7.99
CA MET A 251 15.15 1.66 -6.70
C MET A 251 16.10 1.48 -5.52
N LYS A 252 17.28 0.87 -5.74
CA LYS A 252 18.29 0.56 -4.72
C LYS A 252 17.77 -0.36 -3.61
N THR A 253 17.00 -1.36 -4.02
CA THR A 253 16.41 -2.36 -3.13
C THR A 253 16.94 -3.73 -3.50
N ASP A 254 17.31 -4.52 -2.49
CA ASP A 254 17.64 -5.92 -2.67
C ASP A 254 16.37 -6.79 -2.53
N VAL A 255 16.10 -7.65 -3.52
CA VAL A 255 14.91 -8.52 -3.50
C VAL A 255 15.31 -9.98 -3.44
N PHE A 256 14.85 -10.68 -2.40
CA PHE A 256 15.18 -12.08 -2.16
C PHE A 256 13.97 -13.00 -2.23
N PRO A 257 14.10 -14.20 -2.83
CA PRO A 257 13.01 -15.19 -2.88
C PRO A 257 12.88 -16.03 -1.60
N ARG A 258 13.83 -15.93 -0.67
CA ARG A 258 13.90 -16.77 0.54
C ARG A 258 14.42 -15.99 1.73
N LEU A 259 13.85 -16.26 2.90
CA LEU A 259 14.28 -15.67 4.18
C LEU A 259 15.76 -15.97 4.51
N LYS A 260 16.29 -17.13 4.11
CA LYS A 260 17.70 -17.45 4.34
C LYS A 260 18.64 -16.45 3.67
N ASP A 261 18.29 -15.99 2.46
CA ASP A 261 19.12 -15.06 1.70
C ASP A 261 19.16 -13.68 2.40
N LEU A 262 18.08 -13.29 3.10
CA LEU A 262 18.06 -12.11 3.97
C LEU A 262 19.02 -12.26 5.16
N THR A 263 19.04 -13.41 5.83
CA THR A 263 19.99 -13.64 6.94
C THR A 263 21.44 -13.52 6.46
N GLU A 264 21.77 -14.12 5.32
CA GLU A 264 23.10 -14.01 4.72
C GLU A 264 23.46 -12.58 4.29
N TRP A 265 22.46 -11.76 3.94
CA TRP A 265 22.65 -10.34 3.62
C TRP A 265 22.91 -9.50 4.88
N LEU A 266 22.16 -9.76 5.96
CA LEU A 266 22.32 -9.06 7.25
C LEU A 266 23.70 -9.33 7.86
N ASP A 267 24.23 -10.55 7.72
CA ASP A 267 25.56 -10.92 8.22
C ASP A 267 26.73 -10.21 7.49
N ARG A 268 26.45 -9.54 6.36
CA ARG A 268 27.47 -8.84 5.53
C ARG A 268 27.48 -7.32 5.71
N GLN A 269 26.49 -6.77 6.42
CA GLN A 269 26.43 -5.34 6.74
C GLN A 269 27.38 -5.01 7.90
#